data_AF-A0A967BX18-F1
#
_entry.id   AF-A0A967BX18-F1
#
_cell.length_a   1.000
_cell.length_b   1.000
_cell.length_c   1.000
_cell.angle_alpha   90.00
_cell.angle_beta   90.00
_cell.angle_gamma   90.00
#
_symmetry.space_group_name_H-M   'P 1'
#
loop_
_entity.id
_entity.type
_entity.pdbx_description
1 polymer ?
#
loop_
_entity_poly.entity_id
_entity_poly.type
_entity_poly.pdbx_seq_one_letter_code
_entity_poly.pdbx_strand_id
1 'polypeptide(L)'
;MKIAIHQSGPIGGRAASVLLAERQLDLLGVLDQEPSEDPRVVRVEELSAWDVLVSDSSTPATILDRAVAANIPLVLSAELDETASIPLFAGASLIAIARCLEHETDIDAPIVAITQQGTPLRKGTHIVFPPPVGPLKATQRHDGLFIAPTAGDWAGLVISGARRSIGVADNTAFLAGIALAAAATVMATSELPVGAVRWEDVAGLYLDTAENAGLEIASSPAIEVRGRGAKFRQP
;
A
#
# COMPACT_ATOMS: atom_id res chain seq x y z
N MET A 1 15.28 -14.77 -0.54
CA MET A 1 13.95 -14.67 -1.18
C MET A 1 14.10 -14.55 -2.69
N LYS A 2 13.28 -15.28 -3.46
CA LYS A 2 13.12 -15.14 -4.90
C LYS A 2 11.73 -14.59 -5.19
N ILE A 3 11.65 -13.36 -5.69
CA ILE A 3 10.37 -12.69 -5.95
C ILE A 3 10.16 -12.54 -7.45
N ALA A 4 9.05 -13.07 -7.98
CA ALA A 4 8.63 -12.81 -9.36
C ALA A 4 7.76 -11.55 -9.40
N ILE A 5 7.97 -10.69 -10.39
CA ILE A 5 7.21 -9.46 -10.59
C ILE A 5 6.73 -9.31 -12.02
N HIS A 6 5.44 -9.02 -12.16
CA HIS A 6 4.79 -8.60 -13.39
C HIS A 6 4.55 -7.09 -13.35
N GLN A 7 5.29 -6.33 -14.17
CA GLN A 7 5.27 -4.86 -14.16
C GLN A 7 4.41 -4.32 -15.32
N SER A 8 3.12 -4.12 -15.09
CA SER A 8 2.22 -3.52 -16.07
C SER A 8 2.23 -1.99 -16.07
N GLY A 9 2.73 -1.36 -14.99
CA GLY A 9 2.74 0.08 -14.81
C GLY A 9 3.92 0.60 -13.98
N PRO A 10 3.85 1.89 -13.56
CA PRO A 10 4.95 2.52 -12.84
C PRO A 10 5.13 1.99 -11.41
N ILE A 11 4.08 1.42 -10.81
CA ILE A 11 4.13 0.89 -9.43
C ILE A 11 5.04 -0.33 -9.39
N GLY A 12 4.93 -1.23 -10.37
CA GLY A 12 5.74 -2.45 -10.47
C GLY A 12 7.23 -2.14 -10.62
N GLY A 13 7.59 -1.17 -11.47
CA GLY A 13 8.98 -0.72 -11.61
C GLY A 13 9.55 -0.11 -10.32
N ARG A 14 8.73 0.62 -9.55
CA ARG A 14 9.12 1.14 -8.24
C ARG A 14 9.26 0.04 -7.20
N ALA A 15 8.31 -0.90 -7.14
CA ALA A 15 8.39 -2.06 -6.26
C ALA A 15 9.65 -2.90 -6.56
N ALA A 16 9.97 -3.14 -7.84
CA ALA A 16 11.20 -3.81 -8.23
C ALA A 16 12.46 -3.10 -7.73
N SER A 17 12.49 -1.76 -7.82
CA SER A 17 13.62 -0.97 -7.33
C SER A 17 13.79 -1.08 -5.81
N VAL A 18 12.67 -1.05 -5.08
CA VAL A 18 12.65 -1.25 -3.61
C VAL A 18 13.13 -2.66 -3.26
N LEU A 19 12.57 -3.69 -3.90
CA LEU A 19 12.98 -5.09 -3.68
C LEU A 19 14.46 -5.33 -3.98
N LEU A 20 15.03 -4.69 -5.01
CA LEU A 20 16.46 -4.80 -5.30
C LEU A 20 17.35 -4.17 -4.21
N ALA A 21 16.81 -3.26 -3.40
CA ALA A 21 17.52 -2.74 -2.23
C ALA A 21 17.44 -3.68 -1.01
N GLU A 22 16.49 -4.64 -1.01
CA GLU A 22 16.32 -5.59 0.08
C GLU A 22 17.49 -6.58 0.16
N ARG A 23 18.10 -6.65 1.34
CA ARG A 23 19.30 -7.50 1.55
C ARG A 23 19.01 -8.99 1.45
N GLN A 24 17.78 -9.39 1.77
CA GLN A 24 17.35 -10.78 1.76
C GLN A 24 16.85 -11.24 0.39
N LEU A 25 16.84 -10.35 -0.62
CA LEU A 25 16.50 -10.70 -1.99
C LEU A 25 17.69 -11.41 -2.66
N ASP A 26 17.46 -12.65 -3.08
CA ASP A 26 18.41 -13.45 -3.84
C ASP A 26 18.27 -13.17 -5.35
N LEU A 27 17.03 -13.20 -5.85
CA LEU A 27 16.69 -12.97 -7.26
C LEU A 27 15.38 -12.21 -7.39
N LEU A 28 15.32 -11.31 -8.36
CA LEU A 28 14.10 -10.68 -8.85
C LEU A 28 13.79 -11.21 -10.25
N GLY A 29 12.65 -11.87 -10.41
CA GLY A 29 12.19 -12.43 -11.67
C GLY A 29 11.28 -11.45 -12.38
N VAL A 30 11.60 -11.05 -13.61
CA VAL A 30 10.66 -10.28 -14.43
C VAL A 30 9.79 -11.21 -15.28
N LEU A 31 8.47 -11.07 -15.13
CA LEU A 31 7.48 -11.84 -15.87
C LEU A 31 7.09 -11.10 -17.16
N ASP A 32 7.11 -11.80 -18.28
CA ASP A 32 6.73 -11.31 -19.62
C ASP A 32 7.52 -10.08 -20.11
N GLN A 33 8.68 -9.83 -19.51
CA GLN A 33 9.56 -8.70 -19.82
C GLN A 33 11.01 -9.16 -19.91
N GLU A 34 11.83 -8.34 -20.55
CA GLU A 34 13.27 -8.58 -20.60
C GLU A 34 13.93 -8.10 -19.30
N PRO A 35 14.87 -8.87 -18.74
CA PRO A 35 15.59 -8.48 -17.53
C PRO A 35 16.46 -7.25 -17.79
N SER A 36 16.71 -6.48 -16.72
CA SER A 36 17.69 -5.39 -16.76
C SER A 36 19.12 -5.93 -16.68
N GLU A 37 20.11 -5.04 -16.72
CA GLU A 37 21.53 -5.41 -16.60
C GLU A 37 21.95 -5.83 -15.17
N ASP A 38 21.10 -5.63 -14.15
CA ASP A 38 21.41 -6.06 -12.78
C ASP A 38 21.46 -7.61 -12.73
N PRO A 39 22.57 -8.22 -12.25
CA PRO A 39 22.74 -9.67 -12.27
C PRO A 39 21.74 -10.43 -11.37
N ARG A 40 21.04 -9.74 -10.46
CA ARG A 40 19.96 -10.33 -9.65
C ARG A 40 18.62 -10.32 -10.37
N VAL A 41 18.51 -9.64 -11.50
CA VAL A 41 17.29 -9.56 -12.29
C VAL A 41 17.36 -10.59 -13.41
N VAL A 42 16.41 -11.52 -13.42
CA VAL A 42 16.36 -12.62 -14.40
C VAL A 42 14.97 -12.75 -14.99
N ARG A 43 14.87 -13.37 -16.17
CA ARG A 43 13.58 -13.74 -16.75
C ARG A 43 12.94 -14.87 -15.94
N VAL A 44 11.63 -14.79 -15.72
CA VAL A 44 10.86 -15.90 -15.15
C VAL A 44 10.56 -16.94 -16.23
N GLU A 45 11.18 -18.11 -16.13
CA GLU A 45 10.90 -19.27 -17.00
C GLU A 45 9.82 -20.18 -16.40
N GLU A 46 9.89 -20.40 -15.08
CA GLU A 46 8.97 -21.26 -14.33
C GLU A 46 8.56 -20.56 -13.04
N LEU A 47 7.25 -20.31 -12.87
CA LEU A 47 6.72 -19.58 -11.71
C LEU A 47 6.81 -20.38 -10.40
N SER A 48 6.70 -21.72 -10.45
CA SER A 48 6.76 -22.60 -9.27
C SER A 48 8.10 -22.54 -8.51
N ALA A 49 9.16 -22.01 -9.14
CA ALA A 49 10.49 -21.86 -8.58
C ALA A 49 10.67 -20.57 -7.75
N TRP A 50 9.61 -19.76 -7.61
CA TRP A 50 9.60 -18.46 -6.94
C TRP A 50 8.78 -18.51 -5.65
N ASP A 51 9.16 -17.69 -4.67
CA ASP A 51 8.52 -17.68 -3.35
C ASP A 51 7.18 -16.93 -3.39
N VAL A 52 7.04 -15.95 -4.29
CA VAL A 52 5.83 -15.13 -4.45
C VAL A 52 5.81 -14.48 -5.84
N LEU A 53 4.60 -14.32 -6.40
CA LEU A 53 4.35 -13.47 -7.56
C LEU A 53 3.73 -12.15 -7.12
N VAL A 54 4.21 -11.06 -7.71
CA VAL A 54 3.77 -9.69 -7.43
C VAL A 54 3.31 -9.04 -8.72
N SER A 55 2.21 -8.30 -8.69
CA SER A 55 1.72 -7.59 -9.88
C SER A 55 1.07 -6.26 -9.54
N ASP A 56 1.35 -5.27 -10.37
CA ASP A 56 0.68 -3.97 -10.32
C ASP A 56 -0.46 -3.83 -11.34
N SER A 57 -0.89 -4.94 -11.96
CA SER A 57 -1.97 -4.93 -12.95
C SER A 57 -3.30 -4.50 -12.33
N SER A 58 -3.96 -3.56 -13.00
CA SER A 58 -5.34 -3.16 -12.69
C SER A 58 -6.39 -4.19 -13.12
N THR A 59 -6.00 -5.23 -13.87
CA THR A 59 -6.87 -6.33 -14.33
C THR A 59 -6.22 -7.67 -14.00
N PRO A 60 -6.19 -8.07 -12.71
CA PRO A 60 -5.29 -9.11 -12.23
C PRO A 60 -5.76 -10.55 -12.48
N ALA A 61 -6.93 -10.78 -13.09
CA ALA A 61 -7.52 -12.12 -13.25
C ALA A 61 -6.56 -13.14 -13.90
N THR A 62 -5.89 -12.75 -14.99
CA THR A 62 -4.93 -13.63 -15.69
C THR A 62 -3.67 -13.89 -14.87
N ILE A 63 -3.29 -12.96 -13.99
CA ILE A 63 -2.15 -13.11 -13.09
C ILE A 63 -2.53 -14.05 -11.93
N LEU A 64 -3.76 -13.93 -11.41
CA LEU A 64 -4.29 -14.87 -10.42
C LEU A 64 -4.27 -16.30 -10.95
N ASP A 65 -4.80 -16.53 -12.16
CA ASP A 65 -4.81 -17.86 -12.78
C ASP A 65 -3.40 -18.47 -12.88
N ARG A 66 -2.40 -17.66 -13.22
CA ARG A 66 -1.00 -18.11 -13.33
C ARG A 66 -0.39 -18.43 -11.97
N ALA A 67 -0.64 -17.62 -10.95
CA ALA A 67 -0.16 -17.88 -9.60
C ALA A 67 -0.79 -19.15 -9.02
N VAL A 68 -2.10 -19.34 -9.22
CA VAL A 68 -2.83 -20.55 -8.82
C VAL A 68 -2.29 -21.77 -9.55
N ALA A 69 -2.10 -21.69 -10.87
CA ALA A 69 -1.55 -22.80 -11.66
C ALA A 69 -0.12 -23.19 -11.23
N ALA A 70 0.68 -22.22 -10.79
CA ALA A 70 2.02 -22.44 -10.27
C ALA A 70 2.06 -22.78 -8.77
N ASN A 71 0.91 -22.71 -8.07
CA ASN A 71 0.77 -22.89 -6.63
C ASN A 71 1.74 -22.01 -5.81
N ILE A 72 1.82 -20.72 -6.15
CA ILE A 72 2.65 -19.75 -5.42
C ILE A 72 1.78 -18.62 -4.84
N PRO A 73 2.17 -18.03 -3.69
CA PRO A 73 1.52 -16.84 -3.15
C PRO A 73 1.46 -15.68 -4.15
N LEU A 74 0.43 -14.84 -4.02
CA LEU A 74 0.22 -13.70 -4.92
C LEU A 74 -0.01 -12.39 -4.16
N VAL A 75 0.65 -11.33 -4.63
CA VAL A 75 0.44 -9.96 -4.16
C VAL A 75 -0.01 -9.07 -5.31
N LEU A 76 -1.09 -8.34 -5.10
CA LEU A 76 -1.68 -7.43 -6.08
C LEU A 76 -1.76 -6.01 -5.51
N SER A 77 -1.38 -5.02 -6.32
CA SER A 77 -1.67 -3.62 -6.00
C SER A 77 -3.18 -3.31 -6.07
N ALA A 78 -3.90 -4.00 -6.96
CA ALA A 78 -5.34 -3.87 -7.13
C ALA A 78 -6.10 -4.66 -6.05
N GLU A 79 -7.23 -4.12 -5.60
CA GLU A 79 -8.20 -4.87 -4.81
C GLU A 79 -8.82 -5.98 -5.66
N LEU A 80 -9.15 -7.11 -5.02
CA LEU A 80 -9.79 -8.25 -5.67
C LEU A 80 -10.67 -8.99 -4.66
N ASP A 81 -11.97 -9.03 -4.92
CA ASP A 81 -12.97 -9.70 -4.08
C ASP A 81 -13.10 -11.19 -4.45
N GLU A 82 -11.98 -11.91 -4.52
CA GLU A 82 -11.94 -13.33 -4.86
C GLU A 82 -11.18 -14.14 -3.81
N THR A 83 -11.68 -15.34 -3.53
CA THR A 83 -10.96 -16.33 -2.72
C THR A 83 -10.02 -17.13 -3.61
N ALA A 84 -8.75 -17.23 -3.25
CA ALA A 84 -7.77 -18.03 -3.98
C ALA A 84 -7.41 -19.33 -3.24
N SER A 85 -6.97 -20.35 -3.98
CA SER A 85 -6.40 -21.59 -3.40
C SER A 85 -4.93 -21.46 -2.98
N ILE A 86 -4.42 -20.24 -3.03
CA ILE A 86 -3.08 -19.81 -2.62
C ILE A 86 -3.24 -18.65 -1.63
N PRO A 87 -2.22 -18.29 -0.84
CA PRO A 87 -2.21 -17.02 -0.12
C PRO A 87 -2.29 -15.86 -1.12
N LEU A 88 -3.24 -14.94 -0.91
CA LEU A 88 -3.48 -13.78 -1.77
C LEU A 88 -3.54 -12.50 -0.92
N PHE A 89 -2.59 -11.59 -1.11
CA PHE A 89 -2.67 -10.22 -0.59
C PHE A 89 -3.13 -9.30 -1.72
N ALA A 90 -4.40 -8.91 -1.71
CA ALA A 90 -4.95 -7.95 -2.66
C ALA A 90 -4.99 -6.54 -2.06
N GLY A 91 -4.85 -5.51 -2.91
CA GLY A 91 -4.93 -4.11 -2.48
C GLY A 91 -3.71 -3.59 -1.73
N ALA A 92 -2.50 -4.12 -2.01
CA ALA A 92 -1.25 -3.62 -1.46
C ALA A 92 -1.00 -2.17 -1.92
N SER A 93 -1.42 -1.22 -1.10
CA SER A 93 -1.63 0.18 -1.49
C SER A 93 -1.51 1.13 -0.29
N LEU A 94 -1.62 2.43 -0.55
CA LEU A 94 -1.68 3.44 0.51
C LEU A 94 -2.88 3.24 1.45
N ILE A 95 -3.99 2.65 0.96
CA ILE A 95 -5.12 2.30 1.82
C ILE A 95 -4.72 1.20 2.82
N ALA A 96 -4.01 0.16 2.37
CA ALA A 96 -3.52 -0.88 3.26
C ALA A 96 -2.59 -0.32 4.34
N ILE A 97 -1.63 0.53 3.96
CA ILE A 97 -0.76 1.24 4.92
C ILE A 97 -1.59 2.07 5.91
N ALA A 98 -2.61 2.79 5.43
CA ALA A 98 -3.50 3.58 6.29
C ALA A 98 -4.23 2.73 7.33
N ARG A 99 -4.75 1.59 6.92
CA ARG A 99 -5.48 0.67 7.80
C ARG A 99 -4.57 -0.02 8.80
N CYS A 100 -3.37 -0.44 8.39
CA CYS A 100 -2.39 -0.97 9.33
C CYS A 100 -1.97 0.08 10.35
N LEU A 101 -1.70 1.32 9.93
CA LEU A 101 -1.37 2.40 10.87
C LEU A 101 -2.53 2.76 11.79
N GLU A 102 -3.78 2.68 11.32
CA GLU A 102 -4.98 2.87 12.14
C GLU A 102 -5.13 1.75 13.18
N HIS A 103 -4.71 0.53 12.85
CA HIS A 103 -4.77 -0.62 13.74
C HIS A 103 -3.68 -0.60 14.81
N GLU A 104 -2.47 -0.19 14.44
CA GLU A 104 -1.30 -0.17 15.32
C GLU A 104 -1.19 1.11 16.18
N THR A 105 -2.01 2.13 15.90
CA THR A 105 -1.97 3.40 16.63
C THR A 105 -2.82 3.40 17.90
N ASP A 106 -2.37 4.16 18.90
CA ASP A 106 -3.06 4.37 20.18
C ASP A 106 -3.97 5.62 20.16
N ILE A 107 -4.23 6.19 18.98
CA ILE A 107 -5.04 7.39 18.84
C ILE A 107 -6.52 7.07 19.02
N ASP A 108 -7.13 7.63 20.07
CA ASP A 108 -8.57 7.51 20.30
C ASP A 108 -9.41 8.18 19.20
N ALA A 109 -10.33 7.41 18.62
CA ALA A 109 -11.30 7.85 17.58
C ALA A 109 -10.64 8.68 16.46
N PRO A 110 -9.67 8.11 15.72
CA PRO A 110 -8.87 8.85 14.77
C PRO A 110 -9.69 9.26 13.54
N ILE A 111 -9.35 10.41 12.97
CA ILE A 111 -9.66 10.71 11.58
C ILE A 111 -8.55 10.11 10.72
N VAL A 112 -8.91 9.14 9.88
CA VAL A 112 -8.00 8.57 8.88
C VAL A 112 -8.31 9.16 7.52
N ALA A 113 -7.29 9.70 6.85
CA ALA A 113 -7.44 10.29 5.54
C ALA A 113 -6.26 9.95 4.63
N ILE A 114 -6.56 9.70 3.36
CA ILE A 114 -5.55 9.53 2.31
C ILE A 114 -5.81 10.46 1.14
N THR A 115 -4.77 10.74 0.37
CA THR A 115 -4.91 11.31 -0.96
C THR A 115 -5.25 10.24 -1.99
N GLN A 116 -5.95 10.63 -3.04
CA GLN A 116 -6.15 9.80 -4.22
C GLN A 116 -6.02 10.66 -5.48
N GLN A 117 -5.50 10.10 -6.58
CA GLN A 117 -5.44 10.82 -7.85
C GLN A 117 -6.85 11.25 -8.30
N GLY A 118 -7.01 12.53 -8.63
CA GLY A 118 -8.28 13.08 -9.10
C GLY A 118 -8.40 14.59 -8.96
N THR A 119 -9.52 15.13 -9.41
CA THR A 119 -9.78 16.58 -9.37
C THR A 119 -10.02 17.06 -7.92
N PRO A 120 -9.24 18.02 -7.41
CA PRO A 120 -9.41 18.55 -6.06
C PRO A 120 -10.83 19.07 -5.79
N LEU A 121 -11.33 18.80 -4.58
CA LEU A 121 -12.69 19.15 -4.20
C LEU A 121 -12.82 20.63 -3.84
N ARG A 122 -13.94 21.24 -4.24
CA ARG A 122 -14.31 22.63 -3.82
C ARG A 122 -15.01 22.68 -2.45
N LYS A 123 -15.60 21.57 -2.01
CA LYS A 123 -16.35 21.42 -0.75
C LYS A 123 -16.00 20.07 -0.10
N GLY A 124 -16.08 20.01 1.22
CA GLY A 124 -15.75 18.81 1.99
C GLY A 124 -15.09 19.12 3.33
N THR A 125 -14.69 18.09 4.05
CA THR A 125 -13.94 18.19 5.30
C THR A 125 -12.54 18.67 5.02
N HIS A 126 -12.03 19.60 5.82
CA HIS A 126 -10.67 20.09 5.69
C HIS A 126 -9.72 19.15 6.41
N ILE A 127 -8.77 18.57 5.67
CA ILE A 127 -7.75 17.66 6.18
C ILE A 127 -6.39 18.27 5.90
N VAL A 128 -5.48 18.22 6.88
CA VAL A 128 -4.11 18.70 6.72
C VAL A 128 -3.18 17.49 6.64
N PHE A 129 -2.63 17.26 5.46
CA PHE A 129 -1.60 16.25 5.25
C PHE A 129 -0.21 16.84 5.54
N PRO A 130 0.80 15.98 5.82
CA PRO A 130 2.18 16.43 5.92
C PRO A 130 2.65 17.16 4.65
N PRO A 131 3.62 18.08 4.76
CA PRO A 131 4.30 18.61 3.58
C PRO A 131 4.94 17.48 2.75
N PRO A 132 4.99 17.61 1.41
CA PRO A 132 4.57 18.77 0.62
C PRO A 132 3.08 18.75 0.20
N VAL A 133 2.29 17.74 0.57
CA VAL A 133 0.86 17.63 0.18
C VAL A 133 0.05 18.80 0.74
N GLY A 134 0.19 19.06 2.05
CA GLY A 134 -0.49 20.16 2.70
C GLY A 134 -2.03 19.99 2.82
N PRO A 135 -2.77 21.10 3.00
CA PRO A 135 -4.19 21.05 3.28
C PRO A 135 -5.04 20.76 2.04
N LEU A 136 -5.98 19.80 2.16
CA LEU A 136 -6.92 19.41 1.11
C LEU A 136 -8.36 19.28 1.63
N LYS A 137 -9.30 19.19 0.69
CA LYS A 137 -10.70 18.86 0.96
C LYS A 137 -10.94 17.40 0.68
N ALA A 138 -11.59 16.73 1.63
CA ALA A 138 -11.87 15.29 1.57
C ALA A 138 -13.36 14.99 1.74
N THR A 139 -13.77 13.86 1.18
CA THR A 139 -15.09 13.25 1.39
C THR A 139 -14.91 11.95 2.16
N GLN A 140 -15.81 11.69 3.11
CA GLN A 140 -15.80 10.46 3.87
C GLN A 140 -16.46 9.33 3.08
N ARG A 141 -15.80 8.18 3.00
CA ARG A 141 -16.37 6.91 2.53
C ARG A 141 -17.26 6.29 3.62
N HIS A 142 -18.02 5.27 3.24
CA HIS A 142 -18.92 4.56 4.16
C HIS A 142 -18.17 3.84 5.29
N ASP A 143 -16.91 3.47 5.06
CA ASP A 143 -15.99 2.80 5.99
C ASP A 143 -15.18 3.78 6.85
N GLY A 144 -15.63 5.04 6.91
CA GLY A 144 -15.03 6.09 7.74
C GLY A 144 -13.80 6.78 7.15
N LEU A 145 -13.17 6.20 6.12
CA LEU A 145 -11.95 6.73 5.49
C LEU A 145 -12.24 8.02 4.71
N PHE A 146 -11.45 9.06 4.96
CA PHE A 146 -11.50 10.30 4.18
C PHE A 146 -10.61 10.21 2.94
N ILE A 147 -11.18 10.48 1.77
CA ILE A 147 -10.45 10.53 0.51
C ILE A 147 -10.33 11.98 0.07
N ALA A 148 -9.11 12.46 -0.10
CA ALA A 148 -8.76 13.78 -0.61
C ALA A 148 -8.21 13.67 -2.05
N PRO A 149 -9.01 13.98 -3.08
CA PRO A 149 -8.52 14.03 -4.45
C PRO A 149 -7.40 15.06 -4.62
N THR A 150 -6.31 14.67 -5.28
CA THR A 150 -5.18 15.53 -5.64
C THR A 150 -4.79 15.32 -7.10
N ALA A 151 -4.42 16.40 -7.79
CA ALA A 151 -3.98 16.37 -9.18
C ALA A 151 -2.45 16.34 -9.32
N GLY A 152 -1.72 16.47 -8.21
CA GLY A 152 -0.26 16.43 -8.20
C GLY A 152 0.28 15.01 -8.00
N ASP A 153 1.59 14.85 -8.18
CA ASP A 153 2.25 13.54 -8.04
C ASP A 153 2.47 13.11 -6.59
N TRP A 154 2.25 14.00 -5.63
CA TRP A 154 2.37 13.68 -4.20
C TRP A 154 1.13 12.99 -3.67
N ALA A 155 1.36 11.91 -2.94
CA ALA A 155 0.37 11.25 -2.13
C ALA A 155 0.70 11.43 -0.64
N GLY A 156 -0.33 11.34 0.19
CA GLY A 156 -0.18 11.39 1.63
C GLY A 156 -1.27 10.63 2.36
N LEU A 157 -0.94 10.26 3.58
CA LEU A 157 -1.80 9.66 4.57
C LEU A 157 -1.67 10.48 5.85
N VAL A 158 -2.78 10.67 6.55
CA VAL A 158 -2.78 11.21 7.90
C VAL A 158 -3.79 10.46 8.78
N ILE A 159 -3.36 10.15 9.99
CA ILE A 159 -4.18 9.66 11.09
C ILE A 159 -4.11 10.72 12.18
N SER A 160 -5.24 11.36 12.48
CA SER A 160 -5.28 12.52 13.37
C SER A 160 -6.30 12.33 14.48
N GLY A 161 -5.84 12.46 15.73
CA GLY A 161 -6.69 12.57 16.90
C GLY A 161 -6.64 13.95 17.53
N ALA A 162 -7.16 14.07 18.75
CA ALA A 162 -7.23 15.34 19.48
C ALA A 162 -5.86 15.86 19.97
N ARG A 163 -4.86 14.97 20.14
CA ARG A 163 -3.56 15.32 20.73
C ARG A 163 -2.35 15.03 19.85
N ARG A 164 -2.50 14.10 18.91
CA ARG A 164 -1.41 13.59 18.07
C ARG A 164 -1.93 13.37 16.65
N SER A 165 -1.05 13.58 15.69
CA SER A 165 -1.23 13.18 14.31
C SER A 165 -0.01 12.39 13.85
N ILE A 166 -0.25 11.36 13.05
CA ILE A 166 0.76 10.57 12.35
C ILE A 166 0.49 10.77 10.86
N GLY A 167 1.52 10.89 10.04
CA GLY A 167 1.34 10.99 8.61
C GLY A 167 2.54 10.60 7.80
N VAL A 168 2.25 10.32 6.53
CA VAL A 168 3.21 9.96 5.49
C VAL A 168 2.94 10.89 4.31
N ALA A 169 3.98 11.36 3.63
CA ALA A 169 3.84 12.07 2.37
C ALA A 169 5.04 11.76 1.47
N ASP A 170 4.77 11.24 0.27
CA ASP A 170 5.79 11.01 -0.75
C ASP A 170 5.16 10.98 -2.15
N ASN A 171 5.96 10.78 -3.19
CA ASN A 171 5.49 10.55 -4.54
C ASN A 171 4.54 9.34 -4.57
N THR A 172 3.40 9.50 -5.25
CA THR A 172 2.32 8.49 -5.36
C THR A 172 2.85 7.13 -5.80
N ALA A 173 3.65 7.09 -6.86
CA ALA A 173 4.18 5.83 -7.39
C ALA A 173 5.21 5.20 -6.45
N PHE A 174 5.92 6.02 -5.67
CA PHE A 174 6.89 5.55 -4.69
C PHE A 174 6.21 4.92 -3.47
N LEU A 175 5.22 5.58 -2.87
CA LEU A 175 4.42 4.99 -1.77
C LEU A 175 3.73 3.71 -2.20
N ALA A 176 3.14 3.68 -3.40
CA ALA A 176 2.53 2.47 -3.93
C ALA A 176 3.57 1.36 -4.19
N GLY A 177 4.76 1.72 -4.66
CA GLY A 177 5.88 0.78 -4.85
C GLY A 177 6.36 0.17 -3.53
N ILE A 178 6.52 1.00 -2.49
CA ILE A 178 6.86 0.53 -1.12
C ILE A 178 5.75 -0.39 -0.61
N ALA A 179 4.48 0.03 -0.71
CA ALA A 179 3.34 -0.77 -0.27
C ALA A 179 3.33 -2.16 -0.93
N LEU A 180 3.60 -2.22 -2.24
CA LEU A 180 3.63 -3.47 -2.99
C LEU A 180 4.85 -4.34 -2.63
N ALA A 181 6.04 -3.75 -2.53
CA ALA A 181 7.28 -4.44 -2.17
C ALA A 181 7.26 -4.98 -0.73
N ALA A 182 6.69 -4.24 0.21
CA ALA A 182 6.54 -4.67 1.59
C ALA A 182 5.63 -5.90 1.68
N ALA A 183 4.49 -5.89 0.98
CA ALA A 183 3.56 -7.02 0.96
C ALA A 183 4.21 -8.25 0.31
N ALA A 184 4.98 -8.05 -0.77
CA ALA A 184 5.77 -9.11 -1.40
C ALA A 184 6.78 -9.75 -0.44
N THR A 185 7.50 -8.93 0.32
CA THR A 185 8.50 -9.40 1.27
C THR A 185 7.87 -10.14 2.45
N VAL A 186 6.76 -9.64 3.01
CA VAL A 186 5.98 -10.35 4.04
C VAL A 186 5.52 -11.71 3.50
N MET A 187 4.95 -11.74 2.29
CA MET A 187 4.46 -12.96 1.67
C MET A 187 5.55 -13.97 1.32
N ALA A 188 6.76 -13.50 0.99
CA ALA A 188 7.91 -14.37 0.70
C ALA A 188 8.57 -14.95 1.96
N THR A 189 8.34 -14.35 3.14
CA THR A 189 9.05 -14.71 4.39
C THR A 189 8.15 -15.30 5.47
N SER A 190 6.83 -15.21 5.29
CA SER A 190 5.85 -15.62 6.29
C SER A 190 5.05 -16.83 5.81
N GLU A 191 4.75 -17.75 6.74
CA GLU A 191 3.79 -18.83 6.50
C GLU A 191 2.37 -18.28 6.67
N LEU A 192 1.72 -17.93 5.55
CA LEU A 192 0.38 -17.35 5.54
C LEU A 192 -0.67 -18.38 5.10
N PRO A 193 -1.90 -18.29 5.64
CA PRO A 193 -2.97 -19.22 5.28
C PRO A 193 -3.35 -19.09 3.81
N VAL A 194 -3.84 -20.21 3.25
CA VAL A 194 -4.49 -20.20 1.93
C VAL A 194 -5.71 -19.29 1.96
N GLY A 195 -5.89 -18.51 0.89
CA GLY A 195 -6.99 -17.58 0.73
C GLY A 195 -6.56 -16.12 0.88
N ALA A 196 -7.54 -15.25 1.08
CA ALA A 196 -7.30 -13.83 1.25
C ALA A 196 -6.53 -13.54 2.55
N VAL A 197 -5.34 -12.98 2.42
CA VAL A 197 -4.54 -12.45 3.52
C VAL A 197 -5.11 -11.09 3.87
N ARG A 198 -5.58 -10.96 5.11
CA ARG A 198 -6.11 -9.70 5.62
C ARG A 198 -4.96 -8.84 6.12
N TRP A 199 -5.04 -7.53 5.90
CA TRP A 199 -4.00 -6.61 6.34
C TRP A 199 -3.89 -6.59 7.87
N GLU A 200 -5.00 -6.85 8.58
CA GLU A 200 -5.05 -6.97 10.04
C GLU A 200 -4.11 -8.06 10.57
N ASP A 201 -4.04 -9.19 9.87
CA ASP A 201 -3.28 -10.37 10.31
C ASP A 201 -1.76 -10.16 10.19
N VAL A 202 -1.34 -9.16 9.41
CA VAL A 202 0.06 -8.86 9.11
C VAL A 202 0.43 -7.39 9.35
N ALA A 203 -0.40 -6.63 10.08
CA ALA A 203 -0.29 -5.18 10.17
C ALA A 203 1.10 -4.72 10.63
N GLY A 204 1.58 -5.20 11.79
CA GLY A 204 2.91 -4.89 12.30
C GLY A 204 4.04 -5.30 11.33
N LEU A 205 4.04 -6.55 10.83
CA LEU A 205 5.06 -7.03 9.89
C LEU A 205 5.09 -6.22 8.59
N TYR A 206 3.92 -5.86 8.08
CA TYR A 206 3.77 -5.07 6.87
C TYR A 206 4.32 -3.65 7.03
N LEU A 207 4.03 -2.99 8.15
CA LEU A 207 4.57 -1.67 8.46
C LEU A 207 6.07 -1.71 8.71
N ASP A 208 6.57 -2.65 9.51
CA ASP A 208 8.01 -2.82 9.76
C ASP A 208 8.77 -3.03 8.44
N THR A 209 8.20 -3.83 7.53
CA THR A 209 8.79 -4.06 6.21
C THR A 209 8.71 -2.80 5.34
N ALA A 210 7.60 -2.05 5.38
CA ALA A 210 7.47 -0.80 4.65
C ALA A 210 8.45 0.27 5.14
N GLU A 211 8.67 0.39 6.45
CA GLU A 211 9.65 1.30 7.05
C GLU A 211 11.09 0.94 6.62
N ASN A 212 11.43 -0.36 6.65
CA ASN A 212 12.74 -0.84 6.16
C ASN A 212 12.93 -0.57 4.66
N ALA A 213 11.85 -0.61 3.88
CA ALA A 213 11.80 -0.26 2.47
C ALA A 213 11.84 1.25 2.19
N GLY A 214 11.86 2.10 3.22
CA GLY A 214 11.97 3.55 3.12
C GLY A 214 10.69 4.33 3.34
N LEU A 215 9.64 3.72 3.91
CA LEU A 215 8.46 4.47 4.36
C LEU A 215 8.82 5.38 5.53
N GLU A 216 8.72 6.69 5.32
CA GLU A 216 8.94 7.67 6.39
C GLU A 216 7.63 8.06 7.07
N ILE A 217 7.48 7.70 8.34
CA ILE A 217 6.33 8.06 9.17
C ILE A 217 6.71 9.22 10.08
N ALA A 218 6.03 10.36 9.88
CA ALA A 218 6.17 11.53 10.73
C ALA A 218 5.10 11.54 11.82
N SER A 219 5.48 11.93 13.04
CA SER A 219 4.53 12.20 14.11
C SER A 219 4.61 13.67 14.55
N SER A 220 3.46 14.25 14.86
CA SER A 220 3.36 15.64 15.29
C SER A 220 2.25 15.82 16.34
N PRO A 221 2.28 16.90 17.15
CA PRO A 221 1.13 17.30 17.95
C PRO A 221 -0.09 17.50 17.03
N ALA A 222 -1.30 17.23 17.55
CA ALA A 222 -2.52 17.30 16.75
C ALA A 222 -2.63 18.57 15.91
N ILE A 223 -2.82 18.39 14.62
CA ILE A 223 -3.06 19.50 13.69
C ILE A 223 -4.53 19.91 13.81
N GLU A 224 -4.78 21.17 14.17
CA GLU A 224 -6.12 21.71 14.46
C GLU A 224 -7.11 21.48 13.30
N VAL A 225 -8.01 20.50 13.43
CA VAL A 225 -9.09 20.28 12.46
C VAL A 225 -10.18 21.33 12.69
N ARG A 226 -10.10 22.47 12.00
CA ARG A 226 -11.14 23.52 12.04
C ARG A 226 -12.37 23.11 11.25
N GLY A 227 -13.30 22.41 11.91
CA GLY A 227 -14.67 22.25 11.44
C GLY A 227 -15.49 23.51 11.74
N ARG A 228 -16.02 24.19 10.72
CA ARG A 228 -17.13 25.16 10.94
C ARG A 228 -18.38 24.37 11.32
N GLY A 229 -18.67 24.32 12.62
CA GLY A 229 -20.02 24.26 13.19
C GLY A 229 -20.82 22.98 12.98
N ALA A 230 -20.51 21.93 13.73
CA ALA A 230 -21.53 20.97 14.16
C ALA A 230 -22.06 21.43 15.52
N LYS A 231 -23.23 22.07 15.54
CA LYS A 231 -23.97 22.31 16.79
C LYS A 231 -24.54 20.98 17.25
N PHE A 232 -23.87 20.32 18.20
CA PHE A 232 -24.52 19.30 19.01
C PHE A 232 -25.53 19.99 19.93
N ARG A 233 -26.83 19.83 19.65
CA ARG A 233 -27.87 19.94 20.67
C ARG A 233 -27.96 18.57 21.35
N GLN A 234 -27.64 18.51 22.63
CA GLN A 234 -28.05 17.40 23.48
C GLN A 234 -29.47 17.69 24.03
N PRO A 235 -30.26 16.64 24.33
CA PRO A 235 -31.62 16.76 24.85
C PRO A 235 -31.69 17.37 26.26
#